data_AF-A0A7Z0EB47-F1
#
_entry.id   AF-A0A7Z0EB47-F1
#
_cell.length_a   1.000
_cell.length_b   1.000
_cell.length_c   1.000
_cell.angle_alpha   90.00
_cell.angle_beta   90.00
_cell.angle_gamma   90.00
#
_symmetry.space_group_name_H-M   'P 1'
#
loop_
_entity.id
_entity.type
_entity.pdbx_description
1 polymer ?
#
loop_
_entity_poly.entity_id
_entity_poly.type
_entity_poly.pdbx_seq_one_letter_code
_entity_poly.pdbx_strand_id
1 'polypeptide(L)'
;MNILSPENIGLLLQALGTTLMMAVVAGIGSLILGVLITVARVSPIPILRGAAFCYVQFFINVPLLALLILAVFALPDAGLILPLVPTAIIVLTFYEAAYVAEAVRSGINTVGVGQVEAGRALGLSLAQSFRYIVIPQSLRAVVQPLGNVMIALAMNTALAAVVGVVELTSQVNKINLVYAQPIEIFTAAGLVYMAIALVIGVSAGWIERKVAIVR
;
A
#
# COMPACT_ATOMS: atom_id res chain seq x y z
N MET A 1 -11.55 36.75 6.94
CA MET A 1 -11.64 35.65 5.96
C MET A 1 -11.47 34.35 6.76
N ASN A 2 -12.49 33.49 6.81
CA ASN A 2 -12.43 32.25 7.57
C ASN A 2 -11.89 31.14 6.66
N ILE A 3 -10.77 30.53 7.03
CA ILE A 3 -10.14 29.43 6.27
C ILE A 3 -11.06 28.19 6.18
N LEU A 4 -11.96 28.02 7.15
CA LEU A 4 -12.98 26.97 7.20
C LEU A 4 -14.35 27.48 6.75
N SER A 5 -14.39 28.29 5.69
CA SER A 5 -15.67 28.65 5.06
C SER A 5 -16.43 27.39 4.58
N PRO A 6 -17.77 27.41 4.50
CA PRO A 6 -18.55 26.26 4.02
C PRO A 6 -18.11 25.76 2.63
N GLU A 7 -17.69 26.68 1.76
CA GLU A 7 -17.14 26.36 0.44
C GLU A 7 -15.81 25.60 0.53
N ASN A 8 -14.87 26.09 1.35
CA ASN A 8 -13.59 25.41 1.57
C ASN A 8 -13.77 24.02 2.17
N ILE A 9 -14.71 23.87 3.11
CA ILE A 9 -15.05 22.56 3.69
C ILE A 9 -15.57 21.61 2.61
N GLY A 10 -16.47 22.07 1.73
CA GLY A 10 -16.98 21.28 0.62
C GLY A 10 -15.87 20.78 -0.31
N LEU A 11 -14.94 21.66 -0.68
CA LEU A 11 -13.79 21.31 -1.52
C LEU A 11 -12.83 20.34 -0.82
N LEU A 12 -12.58 20.53 0.47
CA LEU A 12 -11.74 19.63 1.28
C LEU A 12 -12.35 18.24 1.39
N LEU A 13 -13.67 18.13 1.58
CA LEU A 13 -14.37 16.85 1.63
C LEU A 13 -14.33 16.11 0.28
N GLN A 14 -14.47 16.82 -0.84
CA GLN A 14 -14.31 16.23 -2.17
C GLN A 14 -12.89 15.73 -2.39
N ALA A 15 -11.88 16.53 -2.02
CA ALA A 15 -10.48 16.18 -2.14
C ALA A 15 -10.10 14.98 -1.24
N LEU A 16 -10.64 14.93 -0.01
CA LEU A 16 -10.55 13.78 0.88
C LEU A 16 -11.19 12.53 0.26
N GLY A 17 -12.33 12.69 -0.43
CA GLY A 17 -12.94 11.62 -1.21
C GLY A 17 -11.99 11.04 -2.26
N THR A 18 -11.27 11.89 -2.98
CA THR A 18 -10.22 11.46 -3.93
C THR A 18 -9.09 10.72 -3.22
N THR A 19 -8.58 11.23 -2.09
CA THR A 19 -7.55 10.58 -1.27
C THR A 19 -7.98 9.16 -0.87
N LEU A 20 -9.17 9.03 -0.28
CA LEU A 20 -9.70 7.74 0.19
C LEU A 20 -9.94 6.77 -0.97
N MET A 21 -10.48 7.27 -2.08
CA MET A 21 -10.72 6.45 -3.28
C MET A 21 -9.40 5.90 -3.82
N MET A 22 -8.37 6.73 -3.97
CA MET A 22 -7.04 6.27 -4.42
C MET A 22 -6.45 5.25 -3.45
N ALA A 23 -6.51 5.50 -2.14
CA ALA A 23 -6.01 4.58 -1.12
C ALA A 23 -6.72 3.21 -1.18
N VAL A 24 -8.05 3.18 -1.31
CA VAL A 24 -8.83 1.94 -1.39
C VAL A 24 -8.56 1.19 -2.68
N VAL A 25 -8.62 1.85 -3.84
CA VAL A 25 -8.43 1.19 -5.14
C VAL A 25 -7.01 0.67 -5.29
N ALA A 26 -6.01 1.50 -4.97
CA ALA A 26 -4.61 1.07 -5.01
C ALA A 26 -4.31 0.01 -3.94
N GLY A 27 -4.97 0.05 -2.79
CA GLY A 27 -4.81 -0.93 -1.71
C GLY A 27 -5.34 -2.31 -2.10
N ILE A 28 -6.52 -2.37 -2.71
CA ILE A 28 -7.05 -3.62 -3.25
C ILE A 28 -6.15 -4.15 -4.36
N GLY A 29 -5.74 -3.29 -5.29
CA GLY A 29 -4.84 -3.65 -6.38
C GLY A 29 -3.50 -4.18 -5.88
N SER A 30 -2.90 -3.52 -4.88
CA SER A 30 -1.59 -3.88 -4.35
C SER A 30 -1.62 -5.16 -3.52
N LEU A 31 -2.71 -5.42 -2.79
CA LEU A 31 -2.93 -6.69 -2.09
C LEU A 31 -3.00 -7.86 -3.09
N ILE A 32 -3.79 -7.73 -4.16
CA ILE A 32 -3.92 -8.76 -5.18
C ILE A 32 -2.57 -8.99 -5.88
N LEU A 33 -1.98 -7.93 -6.41
CA LEU A 33 -0.73 -8.00 -7.16
C LEU A 33 0.43 -8.48 -6.28
N GLY A 34 0.52 -7.98 -5.05
CA GLY A 34 1.56 -8.36 -4.10
C GLY A 34 1.52 -9.84 -3.74
N VAL A 35 0.33 -10.41 -3.50
CA VAL A 35 0.16 -11.85 -3.28
C VAL A 35 0.61 -12.66 -4.50
N LEU A 36 0.25 -12.24 -5.72
CA LEU A 36 0.70 -12.90 -6.95
C LEU A 36 2.22 -12.86 -7.10
N ILE A 37 2.85 -11.72 -6.79
CA ILE A 37 4.31 -11.57 -6.79
C ILE A 37 4.94 -12.47 -5.73
N THR A 38 4.36 -12.59 -4.54
CA THR A 38 4.87 -13.51 -3.51
C THR A 38 4.80 -14.96 -3.97
N VAL A 39 3.71 -15.39 -4.62
CA VAL A 39 3.60 -16.74 -5.20
C VAL A 39 4.73 -16.98 -6.20
N ALA A 40 5.02 -16.02 -7.08
CA ALA A 40 6.14 -16.10 -8.01
C ALA A 40 7.50 -16.15 -7.27
N ARG A 41 7.68 -15.39 -6.17
CA ARG A 41 8.91 -15.38 -5.35
C ARG A 41 9.19 -16.73 -4.67
N VAL A 42 8.15 -17.46 -4.25
CA VAL A 42 8.30 -18.77 -3.58
C VAL A 42 8.17 -19.95 -4.55
N SER A 43 7.98 -19.68 -5.84
CA SER A 43 7.85 -20.69 -6.88
C SER A 43 9.14 -21.50 -7.06
N PRO A 44 9.05 -22.81 -7.37
CA PRO A 44 10.22 -23.60 -7.74
C PRO A 44 10.86 -23.11 -9.05
N ILE A 45 10.11 -22.43 -9.92
CA ILE A 45 10.56 -21.97 -11.25
C ILE A 45 11.55 -20.80 -11.11
N PRO A 46 12.84 -20.97 -11.45
CA PRO A 46 13.86 -19.95 -11.21
C PRO A 46 13.60 -18.63 -11.93
N ILE A 47 13.04 -18.68 -13.14
CA ILE A 47 12.74 -17.49 -13.95
C ILE A 47 11.67 -16.63 -13.28
N LEU A 48 10.57 -17.25 -12.81
CA LEU A 48 9.51 -16.52 -12.09
C LEU A 48 10.04 -15.89 -10.81
N ARG A 49 10.85 -16.64 -10.06
CA ARG A 49 11.47 -16.16 -8.82
C ARG A 49 12.43 -15.00 -9.07
N GLY A 50 13.22 -15.07 -10.14
CA GLY A 50 14.14 -14.01 -10.56
C GLY A 50 13.39 -12.75 -11.00
N ALA A 51 12.39 -12.88 -11.87
CA ALA A 51 11.58 -11.75 -12.33
C ALA A 51 10.87 -11.04 -11.17
N ALA A 52 10.24 -11.80 -10.28
CA ALA A 52 9.58 -11.26 -9.10
C ALA A 52 10.56 -10.63 -8.11
N PHE A 53 11.78 -11.18 -7.98
CA PHE A 53 12.85 -10.55 -7.20
C PHE A 53 13.23 -9.19 -7.77
N CYS A 54 13.51 -9.11 -9.08
CA CYS A 54 13.86 -7.86 -9.75
C CYS A 54 12.74 -6.81 -9.62
N TYR A 55 11.48 -7.21 -9.79
CA TYR A 55 10.32 -6.33 -9.57
C TYR A 55 10.36 -5.72 -8.17
N VAL A 56 10.44 -6.56 -7.13
CA VAL A 56 10.40 -6.10 -5.73
C VAL A 56 11.58 -5.19 -5.44
N GLN A 57 12.79 -5.58 -5.87
CA GLN A 57 13.98 -4.77 -5.65
C GLN A 57 13.91 -3.44 -6.39
N PHE A 58 13.34 -3.37 -7.59
CA PHE A 58 13.17 -2.11 -8.29
C PHE A 58 12.26 -1.14 -7.51
N PHE A 59 11.03 -1.57 -7.19
CA PHE A 59 10.04 -0.67 -6.59
C PHE A 59 10.40 -0.25 -5.15
N ILE A 60 11.03 -1.12 -4.35
CA ILE A 60 11.45 -0.76 -2.98
C ILE A 60 12.66 0.19 -2.99
N ASN A 61 13.50 0.16 -4.03
CA ASN A 61 14.71 0.99 -4.12
C ASN A 61 14.56 2.26 -4.99
N VAL A 62 13.38 2.48 -5.59
CA VAL A 62 13.10 3.70 -6.37
C VAL A 62 12.10 4.58 -5.60
N PRO A 63 12.37 5.89 -5.42
CA PRO A 63 11.43 6.78 -4.75
C PRO A 63 10.08 6.85 -5.47
N LEU A 64 8.98 6.67 -4.74
CA LEU A 64 7.62 6.76 -5.28
C LEU A 64 7.36 8.09 -5.99
N LEU A 65 7.87 9.20 -5.44
CA LEU A 65 7.73 10.52 -6.07
C LEU A 65 8.32 10.55 -7.49
N ALA A 66 9.50 9.93 -7.69
CA ALA A 66 10.12 9.84 -9.00
C ALA A 66 9.28 9.01 -9.97
N LEU A 67 8.70 7.89 -9.51
CA LEU A 67 7.80 7.07 -10.32
C LEU A 67 6.54 7.82 -10.73
N LEU A 68 5.93 8.60 -9.83
CA LEU A 68 4.77 9.43 -10.14
C LEU A 68 5.09 10.49 -11.19
N ILE A 69 6.22 11.20 -11.04
CA ILE A 69 6.69 12.21 -11.99
C ILE A 69 6.93 11.57 -13.36
N LEU A 70 7.69 10.48 -13.43
CA LEU A 70 7.96 9.79 -14.69
C LEU A 70 6.67 9.27 -15.34
N ALA A 71 5.75 8.71 -14.57
CA ALA A 71 4.48 8.23 -15.11
C ALA A 71 3.62 9.36 -15.67
N VAL A 72 3.54 10.51 -15.00
CA VAL A 72 2.68 11.61 -15.45
C VAL A 72 3.32 12.41 -16.59
N PHE A 73 4.63 12.61 -16.58
CA PHE A 73 5.30 13.49 -17.54
C PHE A 73 6.03 12.77 -18.66
N ALA A 74 6.51 11.53 -18.48
CA ALA A 74 7.24 10.79 -19.51
C ALA A 74 6.37 9.79 -20.31
N LEU A 75 5.29 9.23 -19.74
CA LEU A 75 4.39 8.36 -20.49
C LEU A 75 3.68 9.06 -21.67
N PRO A 76 3.27 10.34 -21.57
CA PRO A 76 2.71 11.06 -22.72
C PRO A 76 3.67 11.13 -23.91
N ASP A 77 4.97 11.29 -23.68
CA ASP A 77 5.99 11.30 -24.74
C ASP A 77 6.11 9.92 -25.43
N ALA A 78 5.79 8.84 -24.71
CA ALA A 78 5.68 7.49 -25.25
C ALA A 78 4.30 7.19 -25.91
N GLY A 79 3.42 8.19 -26.02
CA GLY A 79 2.10 8.07 -26.62
C GLY A 79 1.01 7.53 -25.68
N LEU A 80 1.30 7.35 -24.39
CA LEU A 80 0.36 6.83 -23.41
C LEU A 80 -0.17 7.96 -22.52
N ILE A 81 -1.32 8.51 -22.91
CA ILE A 81 -1.96 9.63 -22.23
C ILE A 81 -3.09 9.10 -21.35
N LEU A 82 -2.89 9.14 -20.04
CA LEU A 82 -3.88 8.73 -19.04
C LEU A 82 -4.27 9.92 -18.14
N PRO A 83 -5.51 9.98 -17.65
CA PRO A 83 -5.89 10.98 -16.65
C PRO A 83 -5.08 10.81 -15.36
N LEU A 84 -4.78 11.93 -14.68
CA LEU A 84 -3.85 11.96 -13.54
C LEU A 84 -4.19 10.98 -12.41
N VAL A 85 -5.47 10.87 -12.05
CA VAL A 85 -5.93 10.01 -10.95
C VAL A 85 -5.73 8.52 -11.26
N PRO A 86 -6.20 7.97 -12.39
CA PRO A 86 -5.85 6.63 -12.84
C PRO A 86 -4.33 6.37 -12.89
N THR A 87 -3.54 7.31 -13.41
CA THR A 87 -2.07 7.18 -13.45
C THR A 87 -1.48 7.04 -12.05
N ALA A 88 -1.90 7.89 -11.11
CA ALA A 88 -1.45 7.81 -9.72
C ALA A 88 -1.86 6.48 -9.07
N ILE A 89 -3.10 6.01 -9.28
CA ILE A 89 -3.57 4.72 -8.76
C ILE A 89 -2.71 3.57 -9.29
N ILE A 90 -2.38 3.56 -10.58
CA ILE A 90 -1.53 2.52 -11.18
C ILE A 90 -0.15 2.54 -10.53
N VAL A 91 0.49 3.71 -10.45
CA VAL A 91 1.83 3.83 -9.85
C VAL A 91 1.83 3.39 -8.38
N LEU A 92 0.86 3.86 -7.59
CA LEU A 92 0.68 3.47 -6.20
C LEU A 92 0.46 1.96 -6.06
N THR A 93 -0.37 1.37 -6.92
CA THR A 93 -0.64 -0.08 -6.92
C THR A 93 0.63 -0.88 -7.12
N PHE A 94 1.43 -0.55 -8.13
CA PHE A 94 2.66 -1.28 -8.46
C PHE A 94 3.73 -1.10 -7.38
N TYR A 95 3.92 0.14 -6.93
CA TYR A 95 4.85 0.46 -5.85
C TYR A 95 4.50 -0.30 -4.57
N GLU A 96 3.26 -0.18 -4.11
CA GLU A 96 2.83 -0.78 -2.85
C GLU A 96 2.76 -2.31 -2.94
N ALA A 97 2.47 -2.88 -4.12
CA ALA A 97 2.48 -4.33 -4.34
C ALA A 97 3.85 -4.96 -4.03
N ALA A 98 4.96 -4.23 -4.23
CA ALA A 98 6.28 -4.70 -3.87
C ALA A 98 6.44 -4.82 -2.34
N TYR A 99 5.94 -3.85 -1.58
CA TYR A 99 5.94 -3.87 -0.11
C TYR A 99 4.98 -4.93 0.45
N VAL A 100 3.80 -5.09 -0.15
CA VAL A 100 2.89 -6.22 0.15
C VAL A 100 3.61 -7.54 -0.09
N ALA A 101 4.26 -7.71 -1.25
CA ALA A 101 4.92 -8.95 -1.59
C ALA A 101 6.01 -9.34 -0.58
N GLU A 102 6.77 -8.34 -0.12
CA GLU A 102 7.84 -8.51 0.86
C GLU A 102 7.29 -8.79 2.27
N ALA A 103 6.21 -8.11 2.67
CA ALA A 103 5.50 -8.39 3.92
C ALA A 103 4.97 -9.82 3.96
N VAL A 104 4.31 -10.28 2.89
CA VAL A 104 3.79 -11.65 2.79
C VAL A 104 4.93 -12.68 2.79
N ARG A 105 6.01 -12.42 2.03
CA ARG A 105 7.20 -13.29 2.00
C ARG A 105 7.85 -13.38 3.38
N SER A 106 7.98 -12.26 4.10
CA SER A 106 8.51 -12.24 5.46
C SER A 106 7.66 -13.11 6.38
N GLY A 107 6.33 -12.98 6.31
CA GLY A 107 5.40 -13.82 7.06
C GLY A 107 5.53 -15.31 6.77
N ILE A 108 5.72 -15.70 5.50
CA ILE A 108 5.99 -17.11 5.12
C ILE A 108 7.28 -17.60 5.78
N ASN A 109 8.33 -16.79 5.80
CA ASN A 109 9.62 -17.15 6.38
C ASN A 109 9.62 -17.22 7.92
N THR A 110 8.57 -16.75 8.59
CA THR A 110 8.44 -16.93 10.05
C THR A 110 8.13 -18.37 10.45
N VAL A 111 7.66 -19.20 9.52
CA VAL A 111 7.35 -20.61 9.75
C VAL A 111 8.65 -21.41 9.81
N GLY A 112 8.94 -22.00 10.96
CA GLY A 112 10.17 -22.76 11.18
C GLY A 112 10.31 -23.97 10.25
N VAL A 113 11.49 -24.14 9.66
CA VAL A 113 11.78 -25.24 8.71
C VAL A 113 11.48 -26.61 9.35
N GLY A 114 11.75 -26.78 10.64
CA GLY A 114 11.47 -28.02 11.38
C GLY A 114 9.98 -28.42 11.40
N GLN A 115 9.04 -27.46 11.34
CA GLN A 115 7.61 -27.81 11.23
C GLN A 115 7.27 -28.38 9.84
N VAL A 116 7.89 -27.83 8.80
CA VAL A 116 7.74 -28.35 7.43
C VAL A 116 8.39 -29.72 7.30
N GLU A 117 9.55 -29.94 7.91
CA GLU A 117 10.25 -31.23 7.97
C GLU A 117 9.45 -32.29 8.76
N ALA A 118 8.89 -31.92 9.92
CA ALA A 118 8.00 -32.81 10.68
C ALA A 118 6.77 -33.21 9.88
N GLY A 119 6.16 -32.27 9.15
CA GLY A 119 5.06 -32.56 8.23
C GLY A 119 5.46 -33.56 7.14
N ARG A 120 6.65 -33.41 6.55
CA ARG A 120 7.18 -34.37 5.56
C ARG A 120 7.46 -35.74 6.17
N ALA A 121 7.97 -35.80 7.41
CA ALA A 121 8.18 -37.06 8.13
C ALA A 121 6.87 -37.81 8.41
N LEU A 122 5.75 -37.07 8.55
CA LEU A 122 4.40 -37.60 8.66
C LEU A 122 3.73 -37.91 7.30
N GLY A 123 4.47 -37.82 6.19
CA GLY A 123 3.99 -38.15 4.85
C GLY A 123 3.21 -37.03 4.14
N LEU A 124 3.23 -35.79 4.64
CA LEU A 124 2.61 -34.67 3.93
C LEU A 124 3.40 -34.33 2.66
N SER A 125 2.69 -34.26 1.54
CA SER A 125 3.20 -33.67 0.30
C SER A 125 3.48 -32.17 0.47
N LEU A 126 4.28 -31.58 -0.45
CA LEU A 126 4.58 -30.15 -0.43
C LEU A 126 3.31 -29.28 -0.38
N ALA A 127 2.30 -29.61 -1.18
CA ALA A 127 1.03 -28.88 -1.20
C ALA A 127 0.29 -28.99 0.14
N GLN A 128 0.32 -30.16 0.78
CA GLN A 128 -0.27 -30.36 2.11
C GLN A 128 0.53 -29.62 3.20
N SER A 129 1.86 -29.62 3.16
CA SER A 129 2.68 -28.83 4.08
C SER A 129 2.36 -27.33 3.95
N PHE A 130 2.23 -26.81 2.72
CA PHE A 130 1.83 -25.42 2.52
C PHE A 130 0.43 -25.14 3.04
N ARG A 131 -0.56 -25.99 2.72
CA ARG A 131 -1.96 -25.80 3.11
C ARG A 131 -2.19 -25.91 4.62
N TYR A 132 -1.56 -26.88 5.29
CA TYR A 132 -1.86 -27.21 6.68
C TYR A 132 -0.88 -26.59 7.68
N ILE A 133 0.34 -26.23 7.27
CA ILE A 133 1.38 -25.72 8.16
C ILE A 133 1.73 -24.27 7.82
N VAL A 134 2.18 -24.01 6.59
CA VAL A 134 2.78 -22.71 6.22
C VAL A 134 1.74 -21.61 6.11
N ILE A 135 0.69 -21.80 5.30
CA ILE A 135 -0.33 -20.78 5.03
C ILE A 135 -1.05 -20.33 6.31
N PRO A 136 -1.56 -21.24 7.18
CA PRO A 136 -2.28 -20.82 8.37
C PRO A 136 -1.42 -20.02 9.35
N GLN A 137 -0.12 -20.33 9.45
CA GLN A 137 0.80 -19.60 10.35
C GLN A 137 1.26 -18.28 9.76
N SER A 138 1.62 -18.28 8.47
CA SER A 138 2.06 -17.06 7.77
C SER A 138 0.95 -16.02 7.66
N LEU A 139 -0.30 -16.42 7.39
CA LEU A 139 -1.44 -15.49 7.34
C LEU A 139 -1.63 -14.68 8.63
N ARG A 140 -1.26 -15.25 9.79
CA ARG A 140 -1.30 -14.56 11.08
C ARG A 140 -0.15 -13.56 11.20
N ALA A 141 1.05 -13.99 10.80
CA ALA A 141 2.26 -13.18 10.89
C ALA A 141 2.24 -11.95 9.97
N VAL A 142 1.44 -11.96 8.89
CA VAL A 142 1.39 -10.86 7.91
C VAL A 142 0.41 -9.75 8.24
N VAL A 143 -0.54 -9.94 9.18
CA VAL A 143 -1.63 -8.96 9.41
C VAL A 143 -1.10 -7.57 9.77
N GLN A 144 -0.21 -7.49 10.76
CA GLN A 144 0.40 -6.22 11.18
C GLN A 144 1.30 -5.61 10.10
N PRO A 145 2.23 -6.37 9.49
CA PRO A 145 2.99 -5.88 8.34
C PRO A 145 2.12 -5.31 7.21
N LEU A 146 1.04 -5.99 6.82
CA LEU A 146 0.12 -5.49 5.80
C LEU A 146 -0.64 -4.23 6.26
N GLY A 147 -1.03 -4.16 7.53
CA GLY A 147 -1.60 -2.94 8.11
C GLY A 147 -0.66 -1.73 7.97
N ASN A 148 0.63 -1.92 8.27
CA ASN A 148 1.64 -0.87 8.12
C ASN A 148 1.84 -0.43 6.66
N VAL A 149 1.82 -1.39 5.73
CA VAL A 149 1.86 -1.12 4.29
C VAL A 149 0.61 -0.32 3.86
N MET A 150 -0.58 -0.67 4.34
CA MET A 150 -1.80 0.11 4.03
C MET A 150 -1.79 1.52 4.65
N ILE A 151 -1.20 1.70 5.84
CA ILE A 151 -0.98 3.03 6.44
C ILE A 151 -0.03 3.85 5.55
N ALA A 152 1.08 3.25 5.14
CA ALA A 152 2.05 3.89 4.25
C ALA A 152 1.40 4.28 2.92
N LEU A 153 0.61 3.40 2.30
CA LEU A 153 -0.16 3.70 1.10
C LEU A 153 -1.08 4.91 1.28
N ALA A 154 -1.84 4.97 2.38
CA ALA A 154 -2.72 6.09 2.66
C ALA A 154 -1.93 7.41 2.74
N MET A 155 -0.77 7.42 3.41
CA MET A 155 0.11 8.58 3.45
C MET A 155 0.73 8.91 2.08
N ASN A 156 1.10 7.88 1.31
CA ASN A 156 1.73 8.00 -0.01
C ASN A 156 0.80 8.65 -1.05
N THR A 157 -0.53 8.57 -0.88
CA THR A 157 -1.48 9.30 -1.75
C THR A 157 -1.22 10.81 -1.79
N ALA A 158 -0.70 11.39 -0.71
CA ALA A 158 -0.36 12.82 -0.64
C ALA A 158 0.70 13.23 -1.68
N LEU A 159 1.59 12.31 -2.11
CA LEU A 159 2.60 12.58 -3.12
C LEU A 159 1.99 12.84 -4.50
N ALA A 160 0.76 12.36 -4.75
CA ALA A 160 0.05 12.62 -6.00
C ALA A 160 -0.25 14.12 -6.21
N ALA A 161 -0.30 14.92 -5.14
CA ALA A 161 -0.43 16.37 -5.21
C ALA A 161 0.63 17.01 -6.10
N VAL A 162 1.86 16.50 -6.04
CA VAL A 162 3.02 17.05 -6.76
C VAL A 162 2.85 16.91 -8.28
N VAL A 163 2.14 15.88 -8.73
CA VAL A 163 1.86 15.65 -10.15
C VAL A 163 0.49 16.17 -10.58
N GLY A 164 -0.11 17.06 -9.79
CA GLY A 164 -1.32 17.79 -10.15
C GLY A 164 -2.64 17.08 -9.82
N VAL A 165 -2.61 15.94 -9.14
CA VAL A 165 -3.84 15.30 -8.65
C VAL A 165 -4.49 16.19 -7.59
N VAL A 166 -5.81 16.40 -7.70
CA VAL A 166 -6.59 17.15 -6.72
C VAL A 166 -7.09 16.20 -5.63
N GLU A 167 -6.20 15.91 -4.69
CA GLU A 167 -6.49 15.21 -3.43
C GLU A 167 -6.31 16.16 -2.22
N LEU A 168 -6.49 15.65 -1.00
CA LEU A 168 -6.51 16.46 0.23
C LEU A 168 -5.31 17.41 0.36
N THR A 169 -4.09 16.95 0.17
CA THR A 169 -2.86 17.76 0.30
C THR A 169 -2.80 18.87 -0.75
N SER A 170 -3.20 18.58 -1.99
CA SER A 170 -3.33 19.53 -3.09
C SER A 170 -4.34 20.62 -2.76
N GLN A 171 -5.51 20.24 -2.24
CA GLN A 171 -6.56 21.20 -1.88
C GLN A 171 -6.16 22.08 -0.68
N VAL A 172 -5.50 21.49 0.31
CA VAL A 172 -4.91 22.20 1.46
C VAL A 172 -3.89 23.23 1.00
N ASN A 173 -3.00 22.85 0.07
CA ASN A 173 -2.01 23.78 -0.47
C ASN A 173 -2.65 24.93 -1.27
N LYS A 174 -3.73 24.66 -2.04
CA LYS A 174 -4.47 25.72 -2.74
C LYS A 174 -5.08 26.74 -1.78
N ILE A 175 -5.67 26.28 -0.67
CA ILE A 175 -6.20 27.17 0.37
C ILE A 175 -5.06 27.95 1.02
N ASN A 176 -3.94 27.29 1.34
CA ASN A 176 -2.77 27.96 1.90
C ASN A 176 -2.26 29.11 1.01
N LEU A 177 -2.19 28.92 -0.31
CA LEU A 177 -1.73 29.96 -1.24
C LEU A 177 -2.62 31.22 -1.25
N VAL A 178 -3.89 31.10 -0.87
CA VAL A 178 -4.83 32.23 -0.79
C VAL A 178 -4.81 32.89 0.58
N TYR A 179 -4.77 32.10 1.66
CA TYR A 179 -4.94 32.59 3.03
C TYR A 179 -3.60 32.80 3.77
N ALA A 180 -2.49 32.26 3.25
CA ALA A 180 -1.15 32.31 3.84
C ALA A 180 -1.07 31.81 5.29
N GLN A 181 -1.87 30.80 5.63
CA GLN A 181 -1.93 30.18 6.97
C GLN A 181 -1.51 28.70 6.93
N PRO A 182 -0.23 28.40 6.64
CA PRO A 182 0.21 27.02 6.41
C PRO A 182 0.11 26.16 7.67
N ILE A 183 0.45 26.69 8.84
CA ILE A 183 0.46 25.93 10.08
C ILE A 183 -0.93 25.40 10.41
N GLU A 184 -1.96 26.24 10.32
CA GLU A 184 -3.33 25.85 10.66
C GLU A 184 -3.87 24.77 9.69
N ILE A 185 -3.78 25.02 8.39
CA ILE A 185 -4.42 24.16 7.38
C ILE A 185 -3.66 22.84 7.16
N PHE A 186 -2.33 22.84 7.19
CA PHE A 186 -1.56 21.60 7.09
C PHE A 186 -1.60 20.78 8.38
N THR A 187 -1.72 21.40 9.56
CA THR A 187 -1.98 20.66 10.80
C THR A 187 -3.33 19.96 10.74
N ALA A 188 -4.38 20.65 10.28
CA ALA A 188 -5.69 20.03 10.10
C ALA A 188 -5.62 18.85 9.11
N ALA A 189 -4.94 19.01 7.98
CA ALA A 189 -4.73 17.92 7.02
C ALA A 189 -3.96 16.73 7.63
N GLY A 190 -2.90 17.01 8.39
CA GLY A 190 -2.11 16.01 9.09
C GLY A 190 -2.94 15.21 10.10
N LEU A 191 -3.84 15.87 10.84
CA LEU A 191 -4.77 15.20 11.75
C LEU A 191 -5.77 14.29 11.00
N VAL A 192 -6.21 14.69 9.81
CA VAL A 192 -7.06 13.85 8.96
C VAL A 192 -6.29 12.61 8.46
N TYR A 193 -5.07 12.78 7.93
CA TYR A 193 -4.22 11.65 7.55
C TYR A 193 -3.91 10.73 8.74
N MET A 194 -3.67 11.29 9.93
CA MET A 194 -3.49 10.54 11.16
C MET A 194 -4.75 9.75 11.52
N ALA A 195 -5.94 10.34 11.41
CA ALA A 195 -7.20 9.63 11.66
C ALA A 195 -7.38 8.45 10.70
N ILE A 196 -7.08 8.63 9.41
CA ILE A 196 -7.10 7.54 8.41
C ILE A 196 -6.13 6.43 8.81
N ALA A 197 -4.88 6.77 9.15
CA ALA A 197 -3.86 5.83 9.58
C ALA A 197 -4.28 5.05 10.85
N LEU A 198 -4.88 5.74 11.83
CA LEU A 198 -5.39 5.13 13.06
C LEU A 198 -6.52 4.14 12.76
N VAL A 199 -7.46 4.48 11.89
CA VAL A 199 -8.54 3.57 11.47
C VAL A 199 -7.96 2.30 10.86
N ILE A 200 -6.98 2.42 9.97
CA ILE A 200 -6.32 1.26 9.34
C ILE A 200 -5.57 0.44 10.40
N GLY A 201 -4.78 1.08 11.26
CA GLY A 201 -3.99 0.42 12.30
C GLY A 201 -4.84 -0.31 13.35
N VAL A 202 -5.91 0.32 13.83
CA VAL A 202 -6.87 -0.31 14.76
C VAL A 202 -7.57 -1.50 14.10
N SER A 203 -7.94 -1.36 12.82
CA SER A 203 -8.55 -2.45 12.06
C SER A 203 -7.60 -3.64 11.91
N ALA A 204 -6.33 -3.38 11.56
CA ALA A 204 -5.29 -4.40 11.47
C ALA A 204 -5.06 -5.10 12.83
N GLY A 205 -4.95 -4.35 13.93
CA GLY A 205 -4.79 -4.91 15.27
C GLY A 205 -6.00 -5.68 15.79
N TRP A 206 -7.21 -5.31 15.36
CA TRP A 206 -8.40 -6.11 15.64
C TRP A 206 -8.38 -7.44 14.86
N ILE A 207 -8.01 -7.42 13.58
CA ILE A 207 -7.86 -8.65 12.78
C ILE A 207 -6.77 -9.54 13.38
N GLU A 208 -5.62 -8.98 13.76
CA GLU A 208 -4.50 -9.72 14.36
C GLU A 208 -4.95 -10.49 15.61
N ARG A 209 -5.64 -9.82 16.55
CA ARG A 209 -6.14 -10.44 17.77
C ARG A 209 -7.11 -11.59 17.51
N LYS A 210 -7.89 -11.53 16.42
CA LYS A 210 -8.80 -12.63 16.04
C LYS A 210 -8.08 -13.84 15.47
N VAL A 211 -6.93 -13.63 14.83
CA VAL A 211 -6.17 -14.71 14.19
C VAL A 211 -5.02 -15.23 15.07
N ALA A 212 -4.68 -14.53 16.16
CA ALA A 212 -3.70 -14.94 17.14
C ALA A 212 -4.13 -16.26 17.85
N ILE A 213 -3.20 -17.20 18.00
CA ILE A 213 -3.40 -18.39 18.82
C ILE A 213 -3.12 -18.01 20.27
N VAL A 214 -4.07 -18.29 21.17
CA VAL A 214 -3.85 -18.29 22.62
C VAL A 214 -2.75 -19.32 22.89
N ARG A 215 -1.56 -18.83 23.24
CA ARG A 215 -0.45 -19.69 23.67
C ARG A 215 -0.75 -20.34 25.01
#